data_AF-A0A662T5V9-F1
#
_entry.id   AF-A0A662T5V9-F1
#
_cell.length_a   1.000
_cell.length_b   1.000
_cell.length_c   1.000
_cell.angle_alpha   90.00
_cell.angle_beta   90.00
_cell.angle_gamma   90.00
#
_symmetry.space_group_name_H-M   'P 1'
#
loop_
_entity.id
_entity.type
_entity.pdbx_description
1 polymer ?
#
loop_
_entity_poly.entity_id
_entity_poly.type
_entity_poly.pdbx_seq_one_letter_code
_entity_poly.pdbx_strand_id
1 'polypeptide(L)'
;MRKRFGVLLYLFFFILIAGVSRAWAVWEYRVYGGYNAAVEAWKNISLIFSDAAFETLLTSAVVLGAIIVLYTTVLKAATGTRVDILRNWMVPVGIGMVVGSVFIFPKDSLVIYDEVLQRGPYRVDNIPKILAMTAGLTNKIERVFIDIVDTTAIDPSERYIYNAGGVGYDVLKKIHSVWDMEALSATKNYVFQTYQQYIKDCVLFEIQRSGGTTINTQKLLSGQLDPDTMISLAKNPAVFTKIWHSDGHMEDGVTCEDAGDYLTNVLHTELDLSNAGTLAYEVVKAACMTAGYAADIGSLGRCRSLVEDILDKMSVQLGIASPGIDYALHSYLLSRLLQRVVLEDSPNSALALIATSQTMSSFWGLGEHANSWIIVLKETLRAFAIAISPFVLLFAVTPIAGRALSVVVGLFIWVTCWGVVDAVIFTL
;
A
#
# COMPACT_ATOMS: atom_id res chain seq x y z
N MET A 1 -49.97 -4.14 -38.11
CA MET A 1 -48.82 -4.73 -37.38
C MET A 1 -48.09 -3.74 -36.46
N ARG A 2 -47.83 -2.50 -36.88
CA ARG A 2 -47.12 -1.46 -36.08
C ARG A 2 -47.72 -1.16 -34.69
N LYS A 3 -49.06 -1.18 -34.54
CA LYS A 3 -49.75 -0.96 -33.25
C LYS A 3 -49.62 -2.14 -32.27
N ARG A 4 -49.54 -3.38 -32.77
CA ARG A 4 -49.35 -4.58 -31.93
C ARG A 4 -47.91 -4.67 -31.39
N PHE A 5 -46.93 -4.21 -32.18
CA PHE A 5 -45.54 -4.11 -31.75
C PHE A 5 -45.35 -3.08 -30.62
N GLY A 6 -46.07 -1.96 -30.68
CA GLY A 6 -46.09 -0.97 -29.60
C GLY A 6 -46.62 -1.56 -28.28
N VAL A 7 -47.76 -2.25 -28.32
CA VAL A 7 -48.37 -2.88 -27.13
C VAL A 7 -47.48 -3.98 -26.54
N LEU A 8 -46.81 -4.78 -27.37
CA LEU A 8 -45.82 -5.76 -26.94
C LEU A 8 -44.60 -5.11 -26.27
N LEU A 9 -44.13 -3.98 -26.79
CA LEU A 9 -43.02 -3.23 -26.20
C LEU A 9 -43.40 -2.57 -24.87
N TYR A 10 -44.65 -2.11 -24.73
CA TYR A 10 -45.20 -1.59 -23.47
C TYR A 10 -45.39 -2.69 -22.42
N LEU A 11 -45.90 -3.86 -22.80
CA LEU A 11 -45.99 -5.03 -21.92
C LEU A 11 -44.61 -5.55 -21.51
N PHE A 12 -43.64 -5.56 -22.43
CA PHE A 12 -42.26 -5.93 -22.14
C PHE A 12 -41.60 -4.96 -21.15
N PHE A 13 -41.85 -3.65 -21.29
CA PHE A 13 -41.41 -2.63 -20.32
C PHE A 13 -42.06 -2.82 -18.95
N PHE A 14 -43.36 -3.10 -18.91
CA PHE A 14 -44.10 -3.30 -17.65
C PHE A 14 -43.67 -4.59 -16.93
N ILE A 15 -43.37 -5.65 -17.68
CA ILE A 15 -42.86 -6.93 -17.17
C ILE A 15 -41.39 -6.80 -16.70
N LEU A 16 -40.56 -5.98 -17.37
CA LEU A 16 -39.22 -5.64 -16.89
C LEU A 16 -39.26 -4.86 -15.57
N ILE A 17 -40.20 -3.92 -15.41
CA ILE A 17 -40.37 -3.16 -14.16
C ILE A 17 -40.85 -4.07 -13.02
N ALA A 18 -41.73 -5.03 -13.30
CA ALA A 18 -42.26 -5.96 -12.29
C ALA A 18 -41.35 -7.16 -12.00
N GLY A 19 -40.47 -7.53 -12.94
CA GLY A 19 -39.67 -8.76 -12.91
C GLY A 19 -38.23 -8.63 -12.42
N VAL A 20 -37.68 -7.40 -12.31
CA VAL A 20 -36.35 -7.20 -11.69
C VAL A 20 -36.52 -7.26 -10.17
N SER A 21 -36.65 -8.50 -9.72
CA SER A 21 -36.56 -8.91 -8.34
C SER A 21 -35.37 -8.26 -7.63
N ARG A 22 -35.62 -7.98 -6.35
CA ARG A 22 -34.72 -7.51 -5.30
C ARG A 22 -33.59 -8.53 -5.03
N ALA A 23 -32.79 -8.87 -6.03
CA ALA A 23 -31.60 -9.68 -5.85
C ALA A 23 -30.50 -8.78 -5.27
N TRP A 24 -30.22 -8.96 -3.98
CA TRP A 24 -29.08 -8.34 -3.31
C TRP A 24 -27.83 -9.05 -3.82
N ALA A 25 -27.04 -8.37 -4.66
CA ALA A 25 -25.76 -8.91 -5.10
C ALA A 25 -24.65 -8.46 -4.14
N VAL A 26 -23.73 -9.39 -3.87
CA VAL A 26 -22.47 -9.10 -3.16
C VAL A 26 -21.36 -9.13 -4.19
N TRP A 27 -20.73 -7.97 -4.39
CA TRP A 27 -19.63 -7.80 -5.34
C TRP A 27 -18.29 -7.78 -4.61
N GLU A 28 -17.26 -8.39 -5.20
CA GLU A 28 -15.89 -8.34 -4.67
C GLU A 28 -15.11 -7.20 -5.33
N TYR A 29 -14.31 -6.48 -4.53
CA TYR A 29 -13.46 -5.38 -4.98
C TYR A 29 -12.06 -5.51 -4.38
N ARG A 30 -11.08 -5.89 -5.19
CA ARG A 30 -9.68 -6.07 -4.78
C ARG A 30 -8.84 -4.85 -5.12
N VAL A 31 -8.04 -4.39 -4.16
CA VAL A 31 -7.17 -3.22 -4.26
C VAL A 31 -5.71 -3.64 -4.02
N TYR A 32 -4.78 -2.83 -4.50
CA TYR A 32 -3.34 -3.08 -4.39
C TYR A 32 -2.69 -1.89 -3.68
N GLY A 33 -2.60 -1.94 -2.34
CA GLY A 33 -1.96 -0.89 -1.52
C GLY A 33 -2.84 0.34 -1.20
N GLY A 34 -4.10 0.34 -1.64
CA GLY A 34 -5.03 1.48 -1.54
C GLY A 34 -6.19 1.31 -0.56
N TYR A 35 -6.14 0.29 0.32
CA TYR A 35 -7.28 -0.14 1.14
C TYR A 35 -8.05 1.00 1.82
N ASN A 36 -7.36 1.87 2.56
CA ASN A 36 -8.01 2.93 3.34
C ASN A 36 -8.75 3.92 2.44
N ALA A 37 -8.13 4.35 1.35
CA ALA A 37 -8.72 5.29 0.40
C ALA A 37 -9.95 4.68 -0.29
N ALA A 38 -9.87 3.41 -0.70
CA ALA A 38 -10.99 2.69 -1.31
C ALA A 38 -12.16 2.53 -0.33
N VAL A 39 -11.89 2.10 0.91
CA VAL A 39 -12.91 1.92 1.95
C VAL A 39 -13.61 3.24 2.26
N GLU A 40 -12.84 4.32 2.44
CA GLU A 40 -13.40 5.63 2.74
C GLU A 40 -14.24 6.19 1.58
N ALA A 41 -13.78 6.04 0.34
CA ALA A 41 -14.50 6.50 -0.84
C ALA A 41 -15.85 5.76 -1.00
N TRP A 42 -15.85 4.43 -0.86
CA TRP A 42 -17.08 3.63 -0.92
C TRP A 42 -18.02 3.90 0.24
N LYS A 43 -17.48 4.10 1.45
CA LYS A 43 -18.27 4.49 2.62
C LYS A 43 -18.97 5.83 2.39
N ASN A 44 -18.27 6.82 1.86
CA ASN A 44 -18.84 8.13 1.55
C ASN A 44 -19.94 8.05 0.49
N ILE A 45 -19.79 7.21 -0.54
CA ILE A 45 -20.89 6.93 -1.49
C ILE A 45 -22.08 6.32 -0.77
N SER A 46 -21.86 5.29 0.07
CA SER A 46 -22.97 4.63 0.76
C SER A 46 -23.78 5.61 1.61
N LEU A 47 -23.09 6.56 2.26
CA LEU A 47 -23.70 7.64 3.02
C LEU A 47 -24.54 8.57 2.14
N ILE A 48 -24.00 9.05 1.01
CA ILE A 48 -24.73 9.93 0.08
C ILE A 48 -26.02 9.28 -0.43
N PHE A 49 -25.97 8.00 -0.84
CA PHE A 49 -27.16 7.30 -1.35
C PHE A 49 -28.10 6.76 -0.24
N SER A 50 -27.67 6.84 1.01
CA SER A 50 -28.53 6.58 2.17
C SER A 50 -29.29 7.83 2.64
N ASP A 51 -28.87 9.02 2.22
CA ASP A 51 -29.50 10.28 2.61
C ASP A 51 -30.84 10.49 1.89
N ALA A 52 -31.89 10.74 2.67
CA ALA A 52 -33.23 11.05 2.17
C ALA A 52 -33.24 12.31 1.29
N ALA A 53 -32.41 13.32 1.58
CA ALA A 53 -32.29 14.52 0.76
C ALA A 53 -31.80 14.17 -0.65
N PHE A 54 -30.83 13.26 -0.78
CA PHE A 54 -30.33 12.83 -2.07
C PHE A 54 -31.39 12.03 -2.85
N GLU A 55 -32.17 11.18 -2.17
CA GLU A 55 -33.29 10.46 -2.79
C GLU A 55 -34.36 11.44 -3.33
N THR A 56 -34.72 12.47 -2.56
CA THR A 56 -35.64 13.52 -3.04
C THR A 56 -35.07 14.29 -4.22
N LEU A 57 -33.76 14.54 -4.23
CA LEU A 57 -33.09 15.24 -5.31
C LEU A 57 -33.08 14.40 -6.60
N LEU A 58 -32.86 13.09 -6.48
CA LEU A 58 -32.91 12.15 -7.60
C LEU A 58 -34.31 12.03 -8.18
N THR A 59 -35.35 11.96 -7.33
CA THR A 59 -36.76 11.99 -7.79
C THR A 59 -37.12 13.33 -8.45
N SER A 60 -36.66 14.46 -7.90
CA SER A 60 -36.88 15.78 -8.50
C SER A 60 -36.21 15.93 -9.88
N ALA A 61 -35.01 15.34 -10.05
CA ALA A 61 -34.30 15.33 -11.32
C ALA A 61 -35.07 14.55 -12.40
N VAL A 62 -35.74 13.44 -12.04
CA VAL A 62 -36.62 12.70 -12.96
C VAL A 62 -37.76 13.58 -13.46
N VAL A 63 -38.43 14.27 -12.53
CA VAL A 63 -39.58 15.13 -12.83
C VAL A 63 -39.16 16.29 -13.73
N LEU A 64 -38.09 16.99 -13.38
CA LEU A 64 -37.54 18.09 -14.18
C LEU A 64 -37.10 17.61 -15.57
N GLY A 65 -36.41 16.47 -15.64
CA GLY A 65 -36.01 15.85 -16.90
C GLY A 65 -37.20 15.56 -17.82
N ALA A 66 -38.28 15.01 -17.28
CA ALA A 66 -39.50 14.75 -18.04
C ALA A 66 -40.17 16.03 -18.56
N ILE A 67 -40.19 17.10 -17.75
CA ILE A 67 -40.73 18.41 -18.15
C ILE A 67 -39.91 19.04 -19.28
N ILE A 68 -38.57 18.97 -19.21
CA ILE A 68 -37.68 19.53 -20.24
C ILE A 68 -37.88 18.83 -21.59
N VAL A 69 -38.06 17.50 -21.61
CA VAL A 69 -38.40 16.79 -22.87
C VAL A 69 -39.75 17.24 -23.39
N LEU A 70 -40.74 17.39 -22.51
CA LEU A 70 -42.08 17.81 -22.92
C LEU A 70 -41.99 19.19 -23.59
N TYR A 71 -41.29 20.12 -22.95
CA TYR A 71 -41.09 21.47 -23.46
C TYR A 71 -40.37 21.47 -24.82
N THR A 72 -39.25 20.75 -24.95
CA THR A 72 -38.47 20.69 -26.20
C THR A 72 -39.22 19.99 -27.34
N THR A 73 -40.07 19.01 -27.05
CA THR A 73 -40.91 18.34 -28.05
C THR A 73 -42.05 19.23 -28.53
N VAL A 74 -42.66 20.02 -27.63
CA VAL A 74 -43.68 21.03 -27.98
C VAL A 74 -43.09 22.14 -28.84
N LEU A 75 -41.90 22.66 -28.50
CA LEU A 75 -41.22 23.66 -29.31
C LEU A 75 -40.92 23.17 -30.73
N LYS A 76 -40.44 21.93 -30.87
CA LYS A 76 -40.22 21.31 -32.19
C LYS A 76 -41.52 21.11 -32.97
N ALA A 77 -42.64 20.87 -32.30
CA ALA A 77 -43.94 20.81 -32.97
C ALA A 77 -44.38 22.21 -33.46
N ALA A 78 -44.12 23.25 -32.68
CA ALA A 78 -44.44 24.64 -33.03
C ALA A 78 -43.60 25.19 -34.20
N THR A 79 -42.36 24.73 -34.36
CA THR A 79 -41.47 25.13 -35.49
C THR A 79 -41.79 24.41 -36.81
N GLY A 80 -42.93 23.71 -36.90
CA GLY A 80 -43.43 23.10 -38.15
C GLY A 80 -42.85 21.73 -38.49
N THR A 81 -41.96 21.19 -37.65
CA THR A 81 -41.53 19.79 -37.79
C THR A 81 -42.67 18.84 -37.41
N ARG A 82 -42.98 17.86 -38.28
CA ARG A 82 -43.93 16.78 -37.95
C ARG A 82 -43.32 15.86 -36.89
N VAL A 83 -43.57 16.16 -35.62
CA VAL A 83 -43.16 15.34 -34.48
C VAL A 83 -44.36 14.70 -33.80
N ASP A 84 -44.35 13.38 -33.69
CA ASP A 84 -45.29 12.63 -32.83
C ASP A 84 -44.93 12.89 -31.36
N ILE A 85 -45.58 13.87 -30.74
CA ILE A 85 -45.30 14.34 -29.37
C ILE A 85 -45.30 13.18 -28.37
N LEU A 86 -46.32 12.30 -28.44
CA LEU A 86 -46.44 11.14 -27.55
C LEU A 86 -45.24 10.20 -27.64
N ARG A 87 -44.79 9.88 -28.86
CA ARG A 87 -43.67 8.95 -29.07
C ARG A 87 -42.34 9.59 -28.68
N ASN A 88 -42.12 10.85 -29.05
CA ASN A 88 -40.86 11.54 -28.78
C ASN A 88 -40.68 11.96 -27.32
N TRP A 89 -41.78 12.06 -26.55
CA TRP A 89 -41.72 12.33 -25.12
C TRP A 89 -41.72 11.05 -24.28
N MET A 90 -42.67 10.13 -24.50
CA MET A 90 -42.81 8.94 -23.65
C MET A 90 -41.64 7.96 -23.78
N VAL A 91 -41.08 7.79 -24.97
CA VAL A 91 -40.00 6.81 -25.18
C VAL A 91 -38.73 7.18 -24.39
N PRO A 92 -38.15 8.39 -24.51
CA PRO A 92 -36.95 8.73 -23.74
C PRO A 92 -37.21 8.82 -22.23
N VAL A 93 -38.38 9.31 -21.79
CA VAL A 93 -38.75 9.35 -20.38
C VAL A 93 -38.94 7.93 -19.82
N GLY A 94 -39.61 7.06 -20.56
CA GLY A 94 -39.81 5.66 -20.19
C GLY A 94 -38.49 4.91 -20.04
N ILE A 95 -37.57 5.06 -21.01
CA ILE A 95 -36.23 4.46 -20.93
C ILE A 95 -35.48 4.96 -19.69
N GLY A 96 -35.46 6.27 -19.43
CA GLY A 96 -34.80 6.83 -18.24
C GLY A 96 -35.39 6.29 -16.94
N MET A 97 -36.71 6.15 -16.86
CA MET A 97 -37.41 5.62 -15.69
C MET A 97 -37.09 4.14 -15.44
N VAL A 98 -37.01 3.32 -16.50
CA VAL A 98 -36.63 1.90 -16.37
C VAL A 98 -35.17 1.74 -16.02
N VAL A 99 -34.29 2.52 -16.62
CA VAL A 99 -32.87 2.52 -16.26
C VAL A 99 -32.71 2.90 -14.78
N GLY A 100 -33.42 3.94 -14.33
CA GLY A 100 -33.42 4.34 -12.93
C GLY A 100 -33.90 3.23 -12.00
N SER A 101 -35.07 2.63 -12.28
CA SER A 101 -35.68 1.58 -11.45
C SER A 101 -34.87 0.30 -11.37
N VAL A 102 -34.16 -0.06 -12.44
CA VAL A 102 -33.40 -1.31 -12.51
C VAL A 102 -31.97 -1.17 -11.98
N PHE A 103 -31.34 -0.01 -12.16
CA PHE A 103 -29.90 0.15 -11.94
C PHE A 103 -29.52 1.16 -10.86
N ILE A 104 -30.36 2.17 -10.60
CA ILE A 104 -30.01 3.29 -9.70
C ILE A 104 -30.69 3.15 -8.34
N PHE A 105 -32.00 2.88 -8.32
CA PHE A 105 -32.75 2.71 -7.08
C PHE A 105 -32.42 1.43 -6.30
N PRO A 106 -32.12 0.27 -6.93
CA PRO A 106 -31.73 -0.92 -6.20
C PRO A 106 -30.35 -0.75 -5.57
N LYS A 107 -30.22 -1.18 -4.31
CA LYS A 107 -28.99 -1.11 -3.54
C LYS A 107 -28.36 -2.50 -3.45
N ASP A 108 -27.06 -2.56 -3.70
CA ASP A 108 -26.19 -3.73 -3.59
C ASP A 108 -25.11 -3.48 -2.54
N SER A 109 -24.28 -4.51 -2.31
CA SER A 109 -23.17 -4.49 -1.35
C SER A 109 -21.85 -4.84 -2.01
N LEU A 110 -20.77 -4.22 -1.52
CA LEU A 110 -19.41 -4.40 -2.01
C LEU A 110 -18.52 -4.88 -0.86
N VAL A 111 -17.70 -5.90 -1.09
CA VAL A 111 -16.71 -6.37 -0.12
C VAL A 111 -15.32 -6.05 -0.65
N ILE A 112 -14.58 -5.26 0.12
CA ILE A 112 -13.27 -4.73 -0.25
C ILE A 112 -12.18 -5.59 0.40
N TYR A 113 -11.19 -5.93 -0.42
CA TYR A 113 -9.99 -6.68 -0.04
C TYR A 113 -8.74 -5.95 -0.57
N ASP A 114 -7.63 -6.03 0.15
CA ASP A 114 -6.32 -5.60 -0.32
C ASP A 114 -5.39 -6.81 -0.39
N GLU A 115 -4.92 -7.14 -1.60
CA GLU A 115 -4.06 -8.31 -1.85
C GLU A 115 -2.63 -8.09 -1.37
N VAL A 116 -2.15 -6.84 -1.45
CA VAL A 116 -0.79 -6.46 -1.11
C VAL A 116 -0.64 -6.43 0.40
N LEU A 117 -1.53 -5.69 1.07
CA LEU A 117 -1.51 -5.49 2.52
C LEU A 117 -2.17 -6.65 3.30
N GLN A 118 -2.77 -7.62 2.61
CA GLN A 118 -3.61 -8.67 3.18
C GLN A 118 -4.66 -8.13 4.15
N ARG A 119 -5.37 -7.07 3.73
CA ARG A 119 -6.42 -6.42 4.54
C ARG A 119 -7.81 -6.73 4.00
N GLY A 120 -8.78 -6.88 4.90
CA GLY A 120 -10.17 -7.20 4.60
C GLY A 120 -10.60 -8.54 5.22
N PRO A 121 -11.87 -8.95 5.07
CA PRO A 121 -12.95 -8.30 4.32
C PRO A 121 -13.54 -7.08 5.04
N TYR A 122 -13.76 -5.97 4.31
CA TYR A 122 -14.66 -4.90 4.77
C TYR A 122 -15.86 -4.77 3.84
N ARG A 123 -17.05 -4.91 4.42
CA ARG A 123 -18.32 -4.86 3.68
C ARG A 123 -18.91 -3.46 3.76
N VAL A 124 -19.19 -2.90 2.58
CA VAL A 124 -19.94 -1.64 2.41
C VAL A 124 -21.29 -1.97 1.82
N ASP A 125 -22.35 -1.67 2.55
CA ASP A 125 -23.74 -1.84 2.12
C ASP A 125 -24.31 -0.55 1.51
N ASN A 126 -25.50 -0.63 0.92
CA ASN A 126 -26.27 0.53 0.41
C ASN A 126 -25.66 1.27 -0.78
N ILE A 127 -24.90 0.58 -1.63
CA ILE A 127 -24.32 1.17 -2.84
C ILE A 127 -25.32 0.98 -4.01
N PRO A 128 -25.55 1.96 -4.89
CA PRO A 128 -26.36 1.76 -6.08
C PRO A 128 -25.86 0.61 -6.93
N LYS A 129 -26.78 -0.25 -7.37
CA LYS A 129 -26.48 -1.46 -8.15
C LYS A 129 -25.57 -1.20 -9.34
N ILE A 130 -25.77 -0.09 -10.06
CA ILE A 130 -24.93 0.24 -11.20
C ILE A 130 -23.47 0.43 -10.81
N LEU A 131 -23.18 1.11 -9.71
CA LEU A 131 -21.81 1.38 -9.27
C LEU A 131 -21.16 0.12 -8.73
N ALA A 132 -21.89 -0.66 -7.92
CA ALA A 132 -21.40 -1.93 -7.39
C ALA A 132 -21.09 -2.93 -8.52
N MET A 133 -21.99 -3.03 -9.50
CA MET A 133 -21.84 -3.89 -10.67
C MET A 133 -20.69 -3.43 -11.57
N THR A 134 -20.60 -2.14 -11.91
CA THR A 134 -19.51 -1.65 -12.76
C THR A 134 -18.18 -1.83 -12.06
N ALA A 135 -18.06 -1.44 -10.80
CA ALA A 135 -16.83 -1.60 -10.03
C ALA A 135 -16.42 -3.06 -9.90
N GLY A 136 -17.35 -3.97 -9.56
CA GLY A 136 -17.06 -5.40 -9.46
C GLY A 136 -16.63 -6.03 -10.79
N LEU A 137 -17.30 -5.67 -11.89
CA LEU A 137 -16.95 -6.17 -13.23
C LEU A 137 -15.59 -5.65 -13.70
N THR A 138 -15.37 -4.33 -13.60
CA THR A 138 -14.10 -3.74 -14.04
C THR A 138 -12.94 -4.23 -13.16
N ASN A 139 -13.16 -4.39 -11.85
CA ASN A 139 -12.14 -4.94 -10.95
C ASN A 139 -11.80 -6.40 -11.26
N LYS A 140 -12.79 -7.22 -11.64
CA LYS A 140 -12.54 -8.59 -12.09
C LYS A 140 -11.68 -8.62 -13.36
N ILE A 141 -11.90 -7.71 -14.29
CA ILE A 141 -11.08 -7.56 -15.50
C ILE A 141 -9.66 -7.15 -15.12
N GLU A 142 -9.50 -6.12 -14.29
CA GLU A 142 -8.19 -5.67 -13.80
C GLU A 142 -7.41 -6.82 -13.15
N ARG A 143 -8.06 -7.61 -12.29
CA ARG A 143 -7.43 -8.77 -11.64
C ARG A 143 -6.90 -9.78 -12.66
N VAL A 144 -7.65 -10.08 -13.71
CA VAL A 144 -7.20 -11.04 -14.74
C VAL A 144 -5.95 -10.51 -15.45
N PHE A 145 -5.92 -9.21 -15.76
CA PHE A 145 -4.73 -8.62 -16.37
C PHE A 145 -3.53 -8.58 -15.42
N ILE A 146 -3.75 -8.27 -14.13
CA ILE A 146 -2.68 -8.28 -13.12
C ILE A 146 -2.13 -9.70 -12.93
N ASP A 147 -2.98 -10.72 -12.88
CA ASP A 147 -2.54 -12.12 -12.78
C ASP A 147 -1.67 -12.52 -13.99
N ILE A 148 -2.04 -12.08 -15.20
CA ILE A 148 -1.21 -12.30 -16.40
C ILE A 148 0.17 -11.61 -16.23
N VAL A 149 0.19 -10.34 -15.82
CA VAL A 149 1.44 -9.60 -15.59
C VAL A 149 2.31 -10.30 -14.52
N ASP A 150 1.70 -10.77 -13.44
CA ASP A 150 2.42 -11.46 -12.37
C ASP A 150 2.97 -12.82 -12.79
N THR A 151 2.28 -13.56 -13.67
CA THR A 151 2.82 -14.80 -14.24
C THR A 151 4.01 -14.55 -15.18
N THR A 152 4.18 -13.33 -15.69
CA THR A 152 5.30 -12.95 -16.54
C THR A 152 6.50 -12.37 -15.78
N ALA A 153 6.34 -12.02 -14.50
CA ALA A 153 7.44 -11.54 -13.68
C ALA A 153 8.49 -12.65 -13.46
N ILE A 154 9.75 -12.34 -13.76
CA ILE A 154 10.88 -13.29 -13.64
C ILE A 154 11.15 -13.57 -12.16
N ASP A 155 11.01 -12.55 -11.31
CA ASP A 155 11.33 -12.64 -9.89
C ASP A 155 10.12 -12.49 -8.95
N PRO A 156 10.12 -13.15 -7.77
CA PRO A 156 9.03 -13.07 -6.80
C PRO A 156 8.76 -11.68 -6.19
N SER A 157 9.79 -10.87 -5.92
CA SER A 157 9.66 -9.49 -5.38
C SER A 157 9.19 -8.45 -6.38
N GLU A 158 9.22 -8.76 -7.68
CA GLU A 158 8.74 -7.90 -8.75
C GLU A 158 7.28 -8.18 -9.11
N ARG A 159 6.66 -9.17 -8.45
CA ARG A 159 5.23 -9.44 -8.60
C ARG A 159 4.43 -8.28 -8.01
N TYR A 160 3.58 -7.71 -8.85
CA TYR A 160 2.72 -6.60 -8.51
C TYR A 160 1.75 -6.95 -7.37
N ILE A 161 1.21 -8.19 -7.33
CA ILE A 161 0.36 -8.65 -6.20
C ILE A 161 1.06 -8.51 -4.83
N TYR A 162 2.38 -8.65 -4.76
CA TYR A 162 3.11 -8.66 -3.48
C TYR A 162 3.81 -7.34 -3.17
N ASN A 163 4.26 -6.61 -4.19
CA ASN A 163 5.10 -5.43 -3.99
C ASN A 163 4.60 -4.20 -4.78
N ALA A 164 3.30 -4.11 -5.06
CA ALA A 164 2.73 -2.94 -5.77
C ALA A 164 3.27 -1.63 -5.16
N GLY A 165 3.85 -0.78 -6.02
CA GLY A 165 4.33 0.56 -5.64
C GLY A 165 5.54 0.56 -4.73
N GLY A 166 6.24 -0.57 -4.61
CA GLY A 166 7.45 -0.68 -3.79
C GLY A 166 7.17 -0.68 -2.30
N VAL A 167 6.04 -1.24 -1.85
CA VAL A 167 5.70 -1.31 -0.42
C VAL A 167 6.80 -1.99 0.41
N GLY A 168 7.54 -2.95 -0.15
CA GLY A 168 8.67 -3.57 0.55
C GLY A 168 9.83 -2.60 0.79
N TYR A 169 10.08 -1.67 -0.14
CA TYR A 169 11.04 -0.59 0.04
C TYR A 169 10.54 0.46 1.05
N ASP A 170 9.23 0.74 1.09
CA ASP A 170 8.62 1.60 2.12
C ASP A 170 8.76 0.97 3.52
N VAL A 171 8.58 -0.35 3.66
CA VAL A 171 8.85 -1.07 4.92
C VAL A 171 10.33 -0.89 5.31
N LEU A 172 11.26 -1.12 4.39
CA LEU A 172 12.70 -0.98 4.66
C LEU A 172 13.06 0.45 5.11
N LYS A 173 12.42 1.47 4.53
CA LYS A 173 12.55 2.87 4.96
C LYS A 173 12.00 3.09 6.37
N LYS A 174 10.84 2.51 6.69
CA LYS A 174 10.19 2.66 8.00
C LYS A 174 10.93 1.94 9.13
N ILE A 175 11.63 0.84 8.83
CA ILE A 175 12.51 0.14 9.79
C ILE A 175 13.44 1.13 10.49
N HIS A 176 14.01 2.10 9.76
CA HIS A 176 14.87 3.13 10.35
C HIS A 176 14.18 3.92 11.46
N SER A 177 12.99 4.45 11.18
CA SER A 177 12.23 5.27 12.14
C SER A 177 11.73 4.48 13.34
N VAL A 178 11.40 3.20 13.13
CA VAL A 178 10.85 2.30 14.15
C VAL A 178 11.95 1.74 15.04
N TRP A 179 13.11 1.43 14.47
CA TRP A 179 14.27 0.94 15.22
C TRP A 179 14.68 1.91 16.31
N ASP A 180 14.65 3.20 16.03
CA ASP A 180 14.93 4.25 17.00
C ASP A 180 13.99 4.20 18.21
N MET A 181 12.74 3.82 18.01
CA MET A 181 11.77 3.70 19.11
C MET A 181 11.95 2.40 19.89
N GLU A 182 12.16 1.28 19.20
CA GLU A 182 12.25 -0.05 19.82
C GLU A 182 13.61 -0.30 20.48
N ALA A 183 14.73 0.08 19.84
CA ALA A 183 16.07 -0.13 20.38
C ALA A 183 16.37 0.75 21.59
N LEU A 184 15.71 1.91 21.70
CA LEU A 184 15.78 2.80 22.86
C LEU A 184 14.65 2.54 23.87
N SER A 185 13.86 1.49 23.67
CA SER A 185 12.89 1.02 24.66
C SER A 185 13.62 0.63 25.95
N ALA A 186 12.99 0.89 27.10
CA ALA A 186 13.57 0.65 28.42
C ALA A 186 14.04 -0.80 28.62
N THR A 187 13.43 -1.76 27.91
CA THR A 187 13.73 -3.19 28.01
C THR A 187 14.95 -3.63 27.18
N LYS A 188 15.32 -2.87 26.13
CA LYS A 188 16.35 -3.28 25.14
C LYS A 188 17.55 -2.33 25.03
N ASN A 189 17.49 -1.21 25.76
CA ASN A 189 18.54 -0.20 25.79
C ASN A 189 19.92 -0.75 26.26
N TYR A 190 19.95 -1.86 27.02
CA TYR A 190 21.20 -2.49 27.48
C TYR A 190 22.09 -2.95 26.32
N VAL A 191 21.51 -3.45 25.23
CA VAL A 191 22.24 -3.87 24.02
C VAL A 191 22.90 -2.67 23.38
N PHE A 192 22.15 -1.57 23.27
CA PHE A 192 22.62 -0.32 22.68
C PHE A 192 23.76 0.28 23.49
N GLN A 193 23.64 0.33 24.82
CA GLN A 193 24.67 0.88 25.72
C GLN A 193 25.95 0.05 25.70
N THR A 194 25.83 -1.28 25.79
CA THR A 194 26.95 -2.21 25.70
C THR A 194 27.69 -2.06 24.37
N TYR A 195 26.95 -2.03 23.26
CA TYR A 195 27.55 -1.93 21.94
C TYR A 195 28.21 -0.56 21.70
N GLN A 196 27.57 0.54 22.16
CA GLN A 196 28.15 1.88 22.08
C GLN A 196 29.49 1.96 22.84
N GLN A 197 29.55 1.39 24.04
CA GLN A 197 30.75 1.41 24.86
C GLN A 197 31.85 0.49 24.30
N TYR A 198 31.47 -0.68 23.77
CA TYR A 198 32.39 -1.57 23.08
C TYR A 198 33.05 -0.91 21.86
N ILE A 199 32.29 -0.15 21.07
CA ILE A 199 32.83 0.61 19.95
C ILE A 199 33.83 1.68 20.42
N LYS A 200 33.53 2.37 21.52
CA LYS A 200 34.39 3.40 22.11
C LYS A 200 35.72 2.85 22.64
N ASP A 201 35.65 1.81 23.47
CA ASP A 201 36.82 1.35 24.20
C ASP A 201 37.63 0.31 23.42
N CYS A 202 36.97 -0.58 22.68
CA CYS A 202 37.62 -1.71 22.00
C CYS A 202 37.86 -1.44 20.51
N VAL A 203 36.81 -1.05 19.76
CA VAL A 203 36.91 -0.90 18.29
C VAL A 203 37.78 0.30 17.91
N LEU A 204 37.54 1.46 18.52
CA LEU A 204 38.33 2.67 18.28
C LEU A 204 39.79 2.52 18.69
N PHE A 205 40.06 1.78 19.77
CA PHE A 205 41.42 1.45 20.19
C PHE A 205 42.17 0.65 19.10
N GLU A 206 41.54 -0.39 18.55
CA GLU A 206 42.16 -1.21 17.49
C GLU A 206 42.34 -0.44 16.17
N ILE A 207 41.44 0.51 15.85
CA ILE A 207 41.61 1.41 14.69
C ILE A 207 42.82 2.35 14.87
N GLN A 208 43.08 2.82 16.10
CA GLN A 208 44.21 3.69 16.41
C GLN A 208 45.54 2.95 16.54
N ARG A 209 45.51 1.63 16.75
CA ARG A 209 46.70 0.79 16.88
C ARG A 209 47.36 0.56 15.50
N SER A 210 48.39 1.35 15.22
CA SER A 210 49.18 1.24 13.99
C SER A 210 49.92 -0.11 13.91
N GLY A 211 49.32 -1.09 13.22
CA GLY A 211 50.01 -2.29 12.74
C GLY A 211 49.46 -3.65 13.16
N GLY A 212 48.23 -3.75 13.69
CA GLY A 212 47.75 -5.03 14.26
C GLY A 212 46.54 -5.68 13.60
N THR A 213 45.54 -4.92 13.17
CA THR A 213 44.25 -5.48 12.73
C THR A 213 43.90 -4.97 11.34
N THR A 214 43.37 -5.85 10.49
CA THR A 214 42.91 -5.51 9.14
C THR A 214 41.60 -4.69 9.13
N ILE A 215 41.23 -4.09 10.27
CA ILE A 215 40.12 -3.15 10.40
C ILE A 215 40.56 -1.82 9.78
N ASN A 216 40.54 -1.77 8.45
CA ASN A 216 40.76 -0.54 7.73
C ASN A 216 39.45 0.27 7.77
N THR A 217 39.54 1.55 8.11
CA THR A 217 38.40 2.47 8.03
C THR A 217 37.71 2.31 6.67
N GLN A 218 38.45 2.20 5.57
CA GLN A 218 37.86 2.01 4.23
C GLN A 218 36.97 0.76 4.07
N LYS A 219 37.27 -0.34 4.77
CA LYS A 219 36.47 -1.59 4.70
C LYS A 219 35.24 -1.55 5.59
N LEU A 220 35.33 -0.89 6.74
CA LEU A 220 34.17 -0.54 7.57
C LEU A 220 33.26 0.47 6.84
N LEU A 221 33.86 1.43 6.13
CA LEU A 221 33.18 2.49 5.38
C LEU A 221 32.47 1.97 4.12
N SER A 222 32.99 0.90 3.50
CA SER A 222 32.38 0.29 2.31
C SER A 222 31.34 -0.79 2.63
N GLY A 223 31.11 -1.13 3.90
CA GLY A 223 30.25 -2.24 4.29
C GLY A 223 30.77 -3.62 3.88
N GLN A 224 32.07 -3.72 3.58
CA GLN A 224 32.73 -4.98 3.19
C GLN A 224 33.27 -5.77 4.39
N LEU A 225 33.21 -5.20 5.59
CA LEU A 225 33.56 -5.89 6.83
C LEU A 225 32.27 -6.20 7.58
N ASP A 226 31.96 -7.48 7.71
CA ASP A 226 30.77 -7.92 8.42
C ASP A 226 30.83 -7.45 9.89
N PRO A 227 29.74 -6.96 10.48
CA PRO A 227 29.74 -6.49 11.87
C PRO A 227 30.26 -7.53 12.88
N ASP A 228 29.98 -8.82 12.67
CA ASP A 228 30.51 -9.90 13.50
C ASP A 228 32.04 -10.05 13.36
N THR A 229 32.56 -9.91 12.14
CA THR A 229 34.01 -9.94 11.90
C THR A 229 34.69 -8.74 12.55
N MET A 230 34.05 -7.56 12.56
CA MET A 230 34.54 -6.39 13.29
C MET A 230 34.66 -6.69 14.80
N ILE A 231 33.62 -7.26 15.42
CA ILE A 231 33.65 -7.63 16.84
C ILE A 231 34.77 -8.65 17.10
N SER A 232 34.89 -9.68 16.25
CA SER A 232 35.93 -10.70 16.40
C SER A 232 37.36 -10.13 16.32
N LEU A 233 37.59 -9.15 15.45
CA LEU A 233 38.89 -8.50 15.28
C LEU A 233 39.19 -7.45 16.36
N ALA A 234 38.16 -6.99 17.07
CA ALA A 234 38.28 -6.03 18.17
C ALA A 234 38.50 -6.69 19.55
N LYS A 235 38.48 -8.04 19.63
CA LYS A 235 38.76 -8.78 20.86
C LYS A 235 40.21 -8.59 21.30
N ASN A 236 40.40 -8.09 22.52
CA ASN A 236 41.72 -7.84 23.09
C ASN A 236 41.73 -8.08 24.61
N PRO A 237 42.61 -8.94 25.15
CA PRO A 237 42.67 -9.25 26.58
C PRO A 237 43.29 -8.13 27.44
N ALA A 238 43.94 -7.13 26.83
CA ALA A 238 44.63 -6.06 27.55
C ALA A 238 43.81 -4.76 27.69
N VAL A 239 42.63 -4.69 27.07
CA VAL A 239 41.75 -3.52 27.10
C VAL A 239 40.46 -3.88 27.84
N PHE A 240 39.97 -2.94 28.63
CA PHE A 240 38.79 -3.12 29.46
C PHE A 240 37.66 -2.20 28.99
N THR A 241 36.43 -2.69 29.10
CA THR A 241 35.20 -1.97 28.76
C THR A 241 34.09 -2.32 29.77
N LYS A 242 32.90 -1.77 29.53
CA LYS A 242 31.72 -1.92 30.39
C LYS A 242 30.62 -2.67 29.63
N ILE A 243 29.91 -3.54 30.34
CA ILE A 243 28.75 -4.24 29.80
C ILE A 243 27.51 -3.91 30.63
N TRP A 244 26.37 -3.82 29.95
CA TRP A 244 25.05 -3.69 30.55
C TRP A 244 24.27 -4.98 30.33
N HIS A 245 23.71 -5.49 31.42
CA HIS A 245 22.87 -6.68 31.44
C HIS A 245 21.40 -6.31 31.27
N SER A 246 20.58 -7.30 30.87
CA SER A 246 19.14 -7.11 30.65
C SER A 246 18.34 -6.77 31.92
N ASP A 247 18.90 -7.06 33.10
CA ASP A 247 18.36 -6.72 34.42
C ASP A 247 18.71 -5.29 34.88
N GLY A 248 19.45 -4.54 34.06
CA GLY A 248 19.91 -3.20 34.36
C GLY A 248 21.18 -3.16 35.22
N HIS A 249 21.80 -4.30 35.52
CA HIS A 249 23.12 -4.33 36.15
C HIS A 249 24.21 -3.91 35.16
N MET A 250 25.16 -3.13 35.67
CA MET A 250 26.33 -2.68 34.94
C MET A 250 27.55 -3.36 35.54
N GLU A 251 28.34 -3.99 34.68
CA GLU A 251 29.61 -4.61 35.04
C GLU A 251 30.75 -3.81 34.39
N ASP A 252 31.69 -3.37 35.23
CA ASP A 252 32.82 -2.52 34.83
C ASP A 252 34.13 -3.33 34.93
N GLY A 253 35.10 -3.01 34.08
CA GLY A 253 36.40 -3.69 34.06
C GLY A 253 36.38 -5.07 33.40
N VAL A 254 35.45 -5.32 32.47
CA VAL A 254 35.38 -6.55 31.67
C VAL A 254 36.36 -6.44 30.50
N THR A 255 37.06 -7.51 30.14
CA THR A 255 38.00 -7.47 29.01
C THR A 255 37.26 -7.30 27.68
N CYS A 256 37.88 -6.68 26.68
CA CYS A 256 37.29 -6.56 25.34
C CYS A 256 37.11 -7.93 24.65
N GLU A 257 37.80 -8.97 25.10
CA GLU A 257 37.59 -10.35 24.67
C GLU A 257 36.26 -10.89 25.20
N ASP A 258 36.06 -10.85 26.53
CA ASP A 258 34.84 -11.31 27.19
C ASP A 258 33.61 -10.47 26.77
N ALA A 259 33.79 -9.15 26.69
CA ALA A 259 32.74 -8.24 26.23
C ALA A 259 32.37 -8.48 24.77
N GLY A 260 33.34 -8.87 23.93
CA GLY A 260 33.09 -9.23 22.53
C GLY A 260 32.27 -10.51 22.41
N ASP A 261 32.60 -11.54 23.19
CA ASP A 261 31.84 -12.80 23.23
C ASP A 261 30.41 -12.59 23.76
N TYR A 262 30.25 -11.82 24.84
CA TYR A 262 28.94 -11.44 25.36
C TYR A 262 28.11 -10.69 24.32
N LEU A 263 28.70 -9.67 23.68
CA LEU A 263 28.03 -8.84 22.70
C LEU A 263 27.58 -9.66 21.47
N THR A 264 28.43 -10.53 20.92
CA THR A 264 28.07 -11.41 19.79
C THR A 264 26.88 -12.31 20.15
N ASN A 265 26.88 -12.92 21.34
CA ASN A 265 25.78 -13.80 21.79
C ASN A 265 24.46 -13.03 21.97
N VAL A 266 24.51 -11.86 22.59
CA VAL A 266 23.33 -11.00 22.77
C VAL A 266 22.79 -10.53 21.43
N LEU A 267 23.67 -10.10 20.51
CA LEU A 267 23.29 -9.66 19.18
C LEU A 267 22.64 -10.78 18.37
N HIS A 268 23.22 -11.98 18.33
CA HIS A 268 22.59 -13.12 17.65
C HIS A 268 21.22 -13.47 18.24
N THR A 269 21.02 -13.30 19.54
CA THR A 269 19.72 -13.56 20.19
C THR A 269 18.70 -12.47 19.87
N GLU A 270 19.09 -11.20 19.93
CA GLU A 270 18.19 -10.06 19.77
C GLU A 270 17.92 -9.70 18.30
N LEU A 271 18.81 -10.08 17.38
CA LEU A 271 18.64 -9.90 15.93
C LEU A 271 17.95 -11.09 15.26
N ASP A 272 17.70 -12.17 15.99
CA ASP A 272 16.99 -13.33 15.46
C ASP A 272 15.49 -13.02 15.27
N LEU A 273 15.04 -13.10 14.02
CA LEU A 273 13.66 -12.84 13.63
C LEU A 273 12.74 -14.04 13.89
N SER A 274 13.27 -15.22 14.17
CA SER A 274 12.47 -16.43 14.38
C SER A 274 11.69 -16.42 15.70
N ASN A 275 12.16 -15.64 16.67
CA ASN A 275 11.63 -15.62 18.02
C ASN A 275 10.84 -14.33 18.30
N ALA A 276 9.59 -14.48 18.78
CA ALA A 276 8.77 -13.34 19.20
C ALA A 276 9.35 -12.67 20.45
N GLY A 277 9.46 -11.34 20.45
CA GLY A 277 9.98 -10.54 21.57
C GLY A 277 11.48 -10.19 21.48
N THR A 278 12.16 -10.60 20.43
CA THR A 278 13.49 -10.09 20.07
C THR A 278 13.39 -8.69 19.46
N LEU A 279 14.47 -7.91 19.53
CA LEU A 279 14.51 -6.57 18.95
C LEU A 279 14.20 -6.57 17.45
N ALA A 280 14.80 -7.47 16.67
CA ALA A 280 14.57 -7.54 15.23
C ALA A 280 13.11 -7.89 14.89
N TYR A 281 12.51 -8.84 15.61
CA TYR A 281 11.11 -9.21 15.38
C TYR A 281 10.17 -8.04 15.64
N GLU A 282 10.31 -7.33 16.77
CA GLU A 282 9.43 -6.20 17.09
C GLU A 282 9.64 -5.02 16.12
N VAL A 283 10.88 -4.74 15.71
CA VAL A 283 11.13 -3.68 14.73
C VAL A 283 10.52 -4.00 13.36
N VAL A 284 10.74 -5.20 12.83
CA VAL A 284 10.16 -5.59 11.54
C VAL A 284 8.64 -5.61 11.63
N LYS A 285 8.07 -6.15 12.71
CA LYS A 285 6.63 -6.15 12.95
C LYS A 285 6.05 -4.73 13.00
N ALA A 286 6.67 -3.82 13.75
CA ALA A 286 6.22 -2.43 13.82
C ALA A 286 6.42 -1.68 12.49
N ALA A 287 7.49 -1.95 11.74
CA ALA A 287 7.69 -1.43 10.38
C ALA A 287 6.61 -1.93 9.41
N CYS A 288 6.25 -3.21 9.45
CA CYS A 288 5.17 -3.77 8.65
C CYS A 288 3.80 -3.17 9.01
N MET A 289 3.51 -3.00 10.31
CA MET A 289 2.26 -2.37 10.74
C MET A 289 2.16 -0.90 10.31
N THR A 290 3.26 -0.15 10.39
CA THR A 290 3.33 1.25 9.94
C THR A 290 3.34 1.40 8.41
N ALA A 291 3.79 0.37 7.69
CA ALA A 291 3.59 0.23 6.24
C ALA A 291 2.14 -0.06 5.84
N GLY A 292 1.29 -0.45 6.80
CA GLY A 292 -0.13 -0.68 6.56
C GLY A 292 -0.50 -2.15 6.35
N TYR A 293 0.36 -3.10 6.72
CA TYR A 293 -0.04 -4.51 6.79
C TYR A 293 -1.07 -4.72 7.92
N ALA A 294 -1.92 -5.74 7.81
CA ALA A 294 -2.76 -6.18 8.92
C ALA A 294 -1.91 -6.77 10.07
N ALA A 295 -2.45 -6.85 11.28
CA ALA A 295 -1.73 -7.34 12.46
C ALA A 295 -1.80 -8.87 12.64
N ASP A 296 -2.19 -9.62 11.61
CA ASP A 296 -2.26 -11.07 11.64
C ASP A 296 -0.91 -11.73 11.31
N ILE A 297 -0.78 -13.00 11.66
CA ILE A 297 0.47 -13.75 11.49
C ILE A 297 0.78 -13.94 9.98
N GLY A 298 -0.24 -14.05 9.13
CA GLY A 298 -0.08 -14.27 7.69
C GLY A 298 0.39 -13.04 6.93
N SER A 299 -0.16 -11.87 7.24
CA SER A 299 0.24 -10.57 6.69
C SER A 299 1.68 -10.21 7.09
N LEU A 300 2.03 -10.41 8.36
CA LEU A 300 3.37 -10.12 8.89
C LEU A 300 4.41 -11.10 8.33
N GLY A 301 4.05 -12.38 8.20
CA GLY A 301 4.88 -13.37 7.53
C GLY A 301 5.18 -12.99 6.07
N ARG A 302 4.18 -12.52 5.32
CA ARG A 302 4.38 -12.05 3.95
C ARG A 302 5.24 -10.79 3.88
N CYS A 303 5.00 -9.81 4.75
CA CYS A 303 5.80 -8.60 4.80
C CYS A 303 7.28 -8.93 5.07
N ARG A 304 7.53 -9.83 6.03
CA ARG A 304 8.88 -10.31 6.33
C ARG A 304 9.54 -10.97 5.13
N SER A 305 8.88 -11.94 4.50
CA SER A 305 9.45 -12.63 3.32
C SER A 305 9.71 -11.68 2.15
N LEU A 306 8.88 -10.65 1.98
CA LEU A 306 9.10 -9.63 0.96
C LEU A 306 10.36 -8.80 1.24
N VAL A 307 10.59 -8.41 2.49
CA VAL A 307 11.80 -7.66 2.89
C VAL A 307 13.04 -8.55 2.76
N GLU A 308 12.96 -9.82 3.15
CA GLU A 308 14.05 -10.80 2.97
C GLU A 308 14.43 -10.92 1.49
N ASP A 309 13.46 -11.10 0.59
CA ASP A 309 13.70 -11.23 -0.86
C ASP A 309 14.32 -9.96 -1.47
N ILE A 310 13.88 -8.77 -1.03
CA ILE A 310 14.45 -7.49 -1.49
C ILE A 310 15.91 -7.34 -1.05
N LEU A 311 16.21 -7.66 0.21
CA LEU A 311 17.57 -7.56 0.73
C LEU A 311 18.51 -8.57 0.06
N ASP A 312 18.01 -9.78 -0.20
CA ASP A 312 18.81 -10.82 -0.86
C ASP A 312 19.21 -10.36 -2.27
N LYS A 313 18.29 -9.77 -3.03
CA LYS A 313 18.60 -9.15 -4.33
C LYS A 313 19.61 -8.02 -4.26
N MET A 314 19.41 -7.10 -3.31
CA MET A 314 20.34 -5.97 -3.13
C MET A 314 21.75 -6.46 -2.79
N SER A 315 21.85 -7.52 -1.97
CA SER A 315 23.13 -8.10 -1.59
C SER A 315 23.90 -8.65 -2.79
N VAL A 316 23.22 -9.37 -3.68
CA VAL A 316 23.79 -9.89 -4.93
C VAL A 316 24.27 -8.75 -5.82
N GLN A 317 23.48 -7.68 -5.95
CA GLN A 317 23.82 -6.53 -6.79
C GLN A 317 25.00 -5.71 -6.26
N LEU A 318 25.15 -5.66 -4.93
CA LEU A 318 26.26 -4.97 -4.26
C LEU A 318 27.50 -5.87 -4.09
N GLY A 319 27.43 -7.16 -4.47
CA GLY A 319 28.53 -8.11 -4.35
C GLY A 319 28.89 -8.44 -2.90
N ILE A 320 27.94 -8.28 -1.98
CA ILE A 320 28.06 -8.66 -0.57
C ILE A 320 27.54 -10.09 -0.41
N ALA A 321 28.19 -10.89 0.44
CA ALA A 321 27.71 -12.24 0.73
C ALA A 321 26.32 -12.15 1.38
N SER A 322 25.32 -12.81 0.78
CA SER A 322 23.89 -12.77 1.15
C SER A 322 23.67 -12.66 2.66
N PRO A 323 23.33 -11.46 3.15
CA PRO A 323 22.98 -11.28 4.52
C PRO A 323 21.47 -11.19 4.62
N GLY A 324 20.88 -12.03 5.47
CA GLY A 324 19.48 -11.88 5.81
C GLY A 324 19.17 -10.53 6.46
N ILE A 325 17.90 -10.33 6.81
CA ILE A 325 17.46 -9.13 7.54
C ILE A 325 18.30 -8.91 8.81
N ASP A 326 18.73 -9.98 9.49
CA ASP A 326 19.58 -9.95 10.69
C ASP A 326 20.87 -9.15 10.48
N TYR A 327 21.61 -9.42 9.40
CA TYR A 327 22.81 -8.67 9.09
C TYR A 327 22.49 -7.25 8.61
N ALA A 328 21.42 -7.04 7.85
CA ALA A 328 21.02 -5.70 7.43
C ALA A 328 20.71 -4.81 8.65
N LEU A 329 20.02 -5.37 9.64
CA LEU A 329 19.71 -4.71 10.91
C LEU A 329 20.98 -4.50 11.76
N HIS A 330 21.89 -5.47 11.80
CA HIS A 330 23.18 -5.32 12.51
C HIS A 330 24.06 -4.23 11.89
N SER A 331 24.17 -4.24 10.56
CA SER A 331 24.92 -3.23 9.79
C SER A 331 24.32 -1.84 9.99
N TYR A 332 22.99 -1.76 10.04
CA TYR A 332 22.29 -0.53 10.38
C TYR A 332 22.60 -0.07 11.81
N LEU A 333 22.48 -0.95 12.81
CA LEU A 333 22.79 -0.66 14.21
C LEU A 333 24.22 -0.15 14.37
N LEU A 334 25.19 -0.82 13.74
CA LEU A 334 26.59 -0.43 13.73
C LEU A 334 26.76 0.98 13.13
N SER A 335 26.18 1.26 11.96
CA SER A 335 26.29 2.57 11.31
C SER A 335 25.78 3.71 12.20
N ARG A 336 24.68 3.49 12.91
CA ARG A 336 24.06 4.46 13.82
C ARG A 336 24.87 4.65 15.10
N LEU A 337 25.46 3.59 15.64
CA LEU A 337 26.31 3.67 16.81
C LEU A 337 27.62 4.37 16.49
N LEU A 338 28.24 4.05 15.36
CA LEU A 338 29.39 4.77 14.84
C LEU A 338 29.06 6.26 14.66
N GLN A 339 27.88 6.58 14.11
CA GLN A 339 27.39 7.96 14.04
C GLN A 339 27.45 8.69 15.38
N ARG A 340 26.86 8.10 16.42
CA ARG A 340 26.83 8.72 17.74
C ARG A 340 28.20 8.81 18.38
N VAL A 341 28.97 7.73 18.34
CA VAL A 341 30.29 7.67 18.98
C VAL A 341 31.26 8.67 18.34
N VAL A 342 31.30 8.75 17.02
CA VAL A 342 32.19 9.68 16.30
C VAL A 342 31.81 11.14 16.55
N LEU A 343 30.51 11.45 16.54
CA LEU A 343 30.04 12.81 16.83
C LEU A 343 30.32 13.24 18.27
N GLU A 344 30.33 12.31 19.22
CA GLU A 344 30.67 12.58 20.62
C GLU A 344 32.18 12.77 20.84
N ASP A 345 33.04 12.07 20.09
CA ASP A 345 34.46 11.94 20.42
C ASP A 345 35.42 12.78 19.55
N SER A 346 35.13 13.04 18.26
CA SER A 346 35.94 14.00 17.47
C SER A 346 35.30 14.54 16.17
N PRO A 347 35.37 15.87 15.89
CA PRO A 347 34.81 16.47 14.67
C PRO A 347 35.60 16.15 13.38
N ASN A 348 36.88 15.77 13.46
CA ASN A 348 37.70 15.44 12.28
C ASN A 348 37.41 14.03 11.71
N SER A 349 36.86 13.13 12.52
CA SER A 349 36.45 11.77 12.08
C SER A 349 34.99 11.73 11.59
N ALA A 350 34.22 12.81 11.78
CA ALA A 350 32.86 12.96 11.26
C ALA A 350 32.77 12.89 9.72
N LEU A 351 33.87 13.14 9.01
CA LEU A 351 33.96 12.97 7.55
C LEU A 351 33.86 11.50 7.12
N ALA A 352 34.34 10.55 7.94
CA ALA A 352 34.19 9.12 7.67
C ALA A 352 32.71 8.69 7.74
N LEU A 353 31.91 9.41 8.51
CA LEU A 353 30.52 9.08 8.75
C LEU A 353 29.57 9.28 7.56
N ILE A 354 29.93 10.20 6.68
CA ILE A 354 29.19 10.54 5.46
C ILE A 354 29.29 9.40 4.43
N ALA A 355 30.23 8.46 4.60
CA ALA A 355 30.39 7.31 3.71
C ALA A 355 29.54 6.09 4.11
N THR A 356 29.31 5.83 5.41
CA THR A 356 28.37 4.78 5.85
C THR A 356 26.93 5.11 5.48
N SER A 357 26.57 6.39 5.42
CA SER A 357 25.29 6.82 4.88
C SER A 357 25.16 6.55 3.36
N GLN A 358 26.27 6.27 2.66
CA GLN A 358 26.27 5.97 1.23
C GLN A 358 25.83 4.54 0.91
N THR A 359 26.17 3.56 1.76
CA THR A 359 25.60 2.19 1.68
C THR A 359 24.09 2.24 1.97
N MET A 360 23.69 3.02 2.97
CA MET A 360 22.28 3.22 3.31
C MET A 360 21.51 3.97 2.21
N SER A 361 22.11 4.98 1.59
CA SER A 361 21.51 5.68 0.45
C SER A 361 21.46 4.84 -0.81
N SER A 362 22.33 3.83 -0.95
CA SER A 362 22.29 2.86 -2.06
C SER A 362 21.10 1.89 -1.90
N PHE A 363 20.80 1.44 -0.68
CA PHE A 363 19.59 0.65 -0.40
C PHE A 363 18.30 1.46 -0.64
N TRP A 364 18.33 2.76 -0.36
CA TRP A 364 17.17 3.65 -0.52
C TRP A 364 16.99 4.17 -1.94
N GLY A 365 18.07 4.47 -2.65
CA GLY A 365 18.04 5.06 -4.00
C GLY A 365 17.45 4.13 -5.06
N LEU A 366 17.50 2.82 -4.82
CA LEU A 366 16.89 1.82 -5.70
C LEU A 366 15.37 1.70 -5.51
N GLY A 367 14.84 2.05 -4.33
CA GLY A 367 13.40 1.96 -4.00
C GLY A 367 12.64 3.29 -4.05
N GLU A 368 13.29 4.41 -3.69
CA GLU A 368 12.65 5.74 -3.57
C GLU A 368 12.22 6.33 -4.94
N HIS A 369 12.74 5.80 -6.05
CA HIS A 369 12.36 6.21 -7.42
C HIS A 369 11.38 5.26 -8.12
N ALA A 370 11.12 4.08 -7.55
CA ALA A 370 10.16 3.14 -8.11
C ALA A 370 8.75 3.41 -7.53
N ASN A 371 7.96 4.18 -8.29
CA ASN A 371 6.51 4.01 -8.34
C ASN A 371 5.62 4.41 -7.13
N SER A 372 6.16 4.90 -6.01
CA SER A 372 5.34 5.26 -4.83
C SER A 372 4.27 6.34 -5.13
N TRP A 373 4.61 7.31 -5.96
CA TRP A 373 3.67 8.37 -6.38
C TRP A 373 2.59 7.85 -7.32
N ILE A 374 2.84 6.81 -8.11
CA ILE A 374 1.85 6.29 -9.06
C ILE A 374 0.69 5.63 -8.31
N ILE A 375 0.97 4.89 -7.22
CA ILE A 375 -0.08 4.22 -6.44
C ILE A 375 -0.96 5.27 -5.78
N VAL A 376 -0.35 6.31 -5.21
CA VAL A 376 -1.10 7.44 -4.65
C VAL A 376 -1.97 8.10 -5.72
N LEU A 377 -1.44 8.33 -6.93
CA LEU A 377 -2.24 8.89 -8.03
C LEU A 377 -3.36 7.95 -8.49
N LYS A 378 -3.10 6.65 -8.65
CA LYS A 378 -4.09 5.65 -9.07
C LYS A 378 -5.27 5.59 -8.09
N GLU A 379 -4.98 5.55 -6.79
CA GLU A 379 -6.00 5.46 -5.75
C GLU A 379 -6.75 6.78 -5.55
N THR A 380 -6.09 7.93 -5.72
CA THR A 380 -6.79 9.23 -5.73
C THR A 380 -7.69 9.39 -6.96
N LEU A 381 -7.26 8.94 -8.15
CA LEU A 381 -8.09 8.93 -9.36
C LEU A 381 -9.31 8.00 -9.21
N ARG A 382 -9.14 6.84 -8.56
CA ARG A 382 -10.25 5.94 -8.17
C ARG A 382 -11.24 6.62 -7.26
N ALA A 383 -10.74 7.24 -6.18
CA ALA A 383 -11.56 7.94 -5.23
C ALA A 383 -12.33 9.10 -5.89
N PHE A 384 -11.68 9.84 -6.81
CA PHE A 384 -12.31 10.89 -7.59
C PHE A 384 -13.41 10.35 -8.52
N ALA A 385 -13.15 9.25 -9.20
CA ALA A 385 -14.11 8.60 -10.07
C ALA A 385 -15.38 8.15 -9.31
N ILE A 386 -15.16 7.57 -8.14
CA ILE A 386 -16.20 7.19 -7.17
C ILE A 386 -16.95 8.45 -6.71
N ALA A 387 -16.25 9.51 -6.27
CA ALA A 387 -16.86 10.73 -5.75
C ALA A 387 -17.71 11.52 -6.77
N ILE A 388 -17.37 11.48 -8.06
CA ILE A 388 -18.15 12.13 -9.13
C ILE A 388 -19.42 11.35 -9.47
N SER A 389 -19.42 10.04 -9.25
CA SER A 389 -20.50 9.14 -9.67
C SER A 389 -21.91 9.55 -9.19
N PRO A 390 -22.14 9.99 -7.92
CA PRO A 390 -23.45 10.48 -7.48
C PRO A 390 -23.98 11.65 -8.32
N PHE A 391 -23.11 12.60 -8.69
CA PHE A 391 -23.50 13.77 -9.47
C PHE A 391 -23.85 13.41 -10.92
N VAL A 392 -23.10 12.51 -11.54
CA VAL A 392 -23.38 12.06 -12.91
C VAL A 392 -24.64 11.21 -12.96
N LEU A 393 -24.89 10.40 -11.92
CA LEU A 393 -26.09 9.55 -11.84
C LEU A 393 -27.39 10.34 -11.70
N LEU A 394 -27.35 11.59 -11.21
CA LEU A 394 -28.50 12.50 -11.26
C LEU A 394 -28.98 12.70 -12.70
N PHE A 395 -28.05 12.89 -13.64
CA PHE A 395 -28.35 13.01 -15.05
C PHE A 395 -28.72 11.68 -15.71
N ALA A 396 -28.35 10.55 -15.09
CA ALA A 396 -28.67 9.22 -15.61
C ALA A 396 -30.18 8.92 -15.59
N VAL A 397 -30.96 9.60 -14.76
CA VAL A 397 -32.43 9.45 -14.70
C VAL A 397 -33.17 10.41 -15.64
N THR A 398 -32.42 11.28 -16.31
CA THR A 398 -32.95 12.24 -17.28
C THR A 398 -32.83 11.66 -18.70
N PRO A 399 -33.36 12.33 -19.73
CA PRO A 399 -33.37 11.83 -21.12
C PRO A 399 -31.96 11.66 -21.73
N ILE A 400 -30.95 12.26 -21.09
CA ILE A 400 -29.53 12.09 -21.43
C ILE A 400 -28.90 10.86 -20.73
N ALA A 401 -29.73 9.96 -20.19
CA ALA A 401 -29.34 8.73 -19.49
C ALA A 401 -28.20 7.98 -20.15
N GLY A 402 -28.31 7.70 -21.45
CA GLY A 402 -27.29 6.94 -22.18
C GLY A 402 -25.91 7.59 -22.15
N ARG A 403 -25.85 8.94 -22.22
CA ARG A 403 -24.58 9.66 -22.15
C ARG A 403 -24.02 9.67 -20.74
N ALA A 404 -24.85 9.99 -19.74
CA ALA A 404 -24.44 9.98 -18.34
C ALA A 404 -23.91 8.61 -17.91
N LEU A 405 -24.62 7.53 -18.28
CA LEU A 405 -24.17 6.16 -18.02
C LEU A 405 -22.87 5.82 -18.75
N SER A 406 -22.72 6.23 -20.02
CA SER A 406 -21.47 5.99 -20.75
C SER A 406 -20.28 6.70 -20.10
N VAL A 407 -20.50 7.87 -19.49
CA VAL A 407 -19.46 8.61 -18.77
C VAL A 407 -19.05 7.85 -17.50
N VAL A 408 -20.01 7.37 -16.70
CA VAL A 408 -19.70 6.58 -15.49
C VAL A 408 -18.93 5.32 -15.87
N VAL A 409 -19.45 4.52 -16.82
CA VAL A 409 -18.80 3.28 -17.27
C VAL A 409 -17.43 3.57 -17.87
N GLY A 410 -17.30 4.60 -18.70
CA GLY A 410 -16.04 4.99 -19.33
C GLY A 410 -14.97 5.41 -18.32
N LEU A 411 -15.38 6.12 -17.27
CA LEU A 411 -14.51 6.54 -16.17
C LEU A 411 -14.01 5.34 -15.35
N PHE A 412 -14.86 4.36 -15.04
CA PHE A 412 -14.43 3.11 -14.40
C PHE A 412 -13.46 2.31 -15.29
N ILE A 413 -13.77 2.18 -16.58
CA ILE A 413 -12.88 1.50 -17.54
C ILE A 413 -11.52 2.20 -17.62
N TRP A 414 -11.52 3.53 -17.70
CA TRP A 414 -10.29 4.33 -17.74
C TRP A 414 -9.44 4.13 -16.49
N VAL A 415 -10.06 4.15 -15.31
CA VAL A 415 -9.39 3.86 -14.04
C VAL A 415 -8.81 2.44 -13.99
N THR A 416 -9.51 1.44 -14.54
CA THR A 416 -8.97 0.07 -14.60
C THR A 416 -7.83 -0.08 -15.61
N CYS A 417 -7.89 0.65 -16.72
CA CYS A 417 -6.79 0.68 -17.68
C CYS A 417 -5.51 1.23 -17.03
N TRP A 418 -5.63 2.32 -16.26
CA TRP A 418 -4.53 2.83 -15.43
C TRP A 418 -3.97 1.78 -14.48
N GLY A 419 -4.85 1.01 -13.83
CA GLY A 419 -4.41 -0.04 -12.92
C GLY A 419 -3.59 -1.15 -13.58
N VAL A 420 -3.94 -1.52 -14.81
CA VAL A 420 -3.19 -2.51 -15.60
C VAL A 420 -1.88 -1.93 -16.12
N VAL A 421 -1.88 -0.68 -16.58
CA VAL A 421 -0.66 0.01 -17.06
C VAL A 421 0.38 0.12 -15.94
N ASP A 422 -0.06 0.48 -14.73
CA ASP A 422 0.79 0.52 -13.55
C ASP A 422 1.44 -0.84 -13.27
N ALA A 423 0.66 -1.93 -13.29
CA ALA A 423 1.19 -3.27 -13.10
C ALA A 423 2.27 -3.63 -14.14
N VAL A 424 2.04 -3.30 -15.41
CA VAL A 424 3.02 -3.54 -16.48
C VAL A 424 4.29 -2.70 -16.27
N ILE A 425 4.17 -1.42 -15.92
CA ILE A 425 5.32 -0.54 -15.69
C ILE A 425 6.13 -1.02 -14.49
N PHE A 426 5.48 -1.54 -13.45
CA PHE A 426 6.17 -2.07 -12.29
C PHE A 426 7.01 -3.31 -12.60
N THR A 427 6.59 -4.13 -13.56
CA THR A 427 7.32 -5.34 -14.00
C THR A 427 8.35 -5.11 -15.11
N LEU A 428 8.44 -3.89 -15.66
CA LEU A 428 9.41 -3.49 -16.69
C LEU A 428 10.66 -2.89 -16.04
#